data_AF-A0A2G6DZ71-F1
#
_entry.id   AF-A0A2G6DZ71-F1
#
_cell.length_a   1.000
_cell.length_b   1.000
_cell.length_c   1.000
_cell.angle_alpha   90.00
_cell.angle_beta   90.00
_cell.angle_gamma   90.00
#
_symmetry.space_group_name_H-M   'P 1'
#
loop_
_entity.id
_entity.type
_entity.pdbx_description
1 polymer ?
#
loop_
_entity_poly.entity_id
_entity_poly.type
_entity_poly.pdbx_seq_one_letter_code
_entity_poly.pdbx_strand_id
1 'polypeptide(L)'
;MPAVRPTAAARLRTVLQGGDTKAVDEELNSSTPAELQIVEICRNNPDISTREDALFAYLMQRREQLEKWLGAIAVIAAVAPLLGLLGTVSGMIHTFKLMTLFGSGDASAVSGGISEALVTTELGLIVAIPALLLHAMLSRWVKQRQEQEEALAISLCQMPLNAARSGGD
;
A
#
# COMPACT_ATOMS: atom_id res chain seq x y z
N MET A 1 -6.08 -9.98 18.50
CA MET A 1 -6.05 -8.51 18.59
C MET A 1 -4.60 -8.08 18.69
N PRO A 2 -3.96 -7.54 17.64
CA PRO A 2 -2.60 -7.03 17.78
C PRO A 2 -2.65 -5.66 18.46
N ALA A 3 -1.83 -5.50 19.50
CA ALA A 3 -1.73 -4.31 20.31
C ALA A 3 -1.34 -3.10 19.46
N VAL A 4 -2.23 -2.12 19.40
CA VAL A 4 -1.96 -0.78 18.88
C VAL A 4 -0.87 -0.19 19.75
N ARG A 5 0.34 -0.02 19.19
CA ARG A 5 1.42 0.68 19.88
C ARG A 5 0.94 2.10 20.19
N PRO A 6 1.01 2.56 21.46
CA PRO A 6 0.61 3.91 21.83
C PRO A 6 1.70 4.87 21.32
N THR A 7 1.55 5.43 20.13
CA THR A 7 2.66 6.14 19.47
C THR A 7 2.15 7.31 18.63
N ALA A 8 2.85 8.44 18.69
CA ALA A 8 2.58 9.75 18.11
C ALA A 8 1.43 10.57 18.73
N ALA A 9 0.15 10.21 18.55
CA ALA A 9 -0.98 11.09 18.85
C ALA A 9 -1.09 11.53 20.34
N ALA A 10 -0.84 10.60 21.27
CA ALA A 10 -0.87 10.90 22.70
C ALA A 10 0.32 11.78 23.15
N ARG A 11 1.46 11.70 22.45
CA ARG A 11 2.70 12.40 22.79
C ARG A 11 2.76 13.79 22.18
N LEU A 12 2.29 13.93 20.94
CA LEU A 12 2.07 15.23 20.30
C LEU A 12 1.01 16.07 21.05
N ARG A 13 -0.02 15.43 21.62
CA ARG A 13 -0.99 16.11 22.52
C ARG A 13 -0.34 16.71 23.76
N THR A 14 0.55 15.98 24.44
CA THR A 14 1.25 16.49 25.63
C THR A 14 2.24 17.60 25.31
N VAL A 15 2.90 17.53 24.15
CA VAL A 15 3.91 18.51 23.77
C VAL A 15 3.28 19.81 23.25
N LEU A 16 2.19 19.74 22.48
CA LEU A 16 1.48 20.93 22.00
C LEU A 16 0.69 21.66 23.11
N GLN A 17 0.31 20.96 24.19
CA GLN A 17 -0.28 21.59 25.38
C GLN A 17 0.74 22.35 26.25
N GLY A 18 2.05 22.07 26.10
CA GLY A 18 3.11 22.69 26.89
C GLY A 18 3.67 24.00 26.32
N GLY A 19 3.33 24.39 25.09
CA GLY A 19 3.86 25.60 24.45
C GLY A 19 5.35 25.54 24.07
N ASP A 20 6.03 24.42 24.29
CA ASP A 20 7.47 24.30 24.06
C ASP A 20 7.76 23.76 22.66
N THR A 21 8.09 24.67 21.76
CA THR A 21 8.42 24.37 20.35
C THR A 21 9.64 23.45 20.21
N LYS A 22 10.51 23.34 21.22
CA LYS A 22 11.72 22.51 21.19
C LYS A 22 11.48 21.03 21.49
N ALA A 23 10.51 20.72 22.34
CA ALA A 23 10.15 19.33 22.65
C ALA A 23 9.40 18.65 21.47
N VAL A 24 8.76 19.45 20.61
CA VAL A 24 8.14 18.97 19.36
C VAL A 24 9.21 18.44 18.42
N ASP A 25 10.31 19.18 18.25
CA ASP A 25 11.36 18.89 17.27
C ASP A 25 12.22 17.66 17.64
N GLU A 26 12.40 17.38 18.94
CA GLU A 26 13.19 16.22 19.40
C GLU A 26 12.42 14.89 19.30
N GLU A 27 11.09 14.91 19.51
CA GLU A 27 10.24 13.73 19.32
C GLU A 27 9.89 13.50 17.83
N LEU A 28 9.83 14.58 17.03
CA LEU A 28 9.72 14.56 15.55
C LEU A 28 10.91 13.88 14.86
N ASN A 29 12.10 13.89 15.48
CA ASN A 29 13.31 13.32 14.87
C ASN A 29 13.28 11.77 14.84
N SER A 30 12.30 11.16 15.53
CA SER A 30 11.98 9.73 15.48
C SER A 30 10.71 9.41 14.68
N SER A 31 10.02 10.45 14.19
CA SER A 31 8.73 10.35 13.52
C SER A 31 8.86 10.11 12.02
N THR A 32 7.77 9.62 11.43
CA THR A 32 7.71 9.43 9.99
C THR A 32 7.66 10.79 9.25
N PRO A 33 8.21 10.87 8.03
CA PRO A 33 8.18 12.11 7.24
C PRO A 33 6.77 12.64 6.95
N ALA A 34 5.75 11.76 7.04
CA ALA A 34 4.35 12.18 6.90
C ALA A 34 3.83 12.95 8.11
N GLU A 35 4.22 12.56 9.33
CA GLU A 35 3.83 13.25 10.57
C GLU A 35 4.40 14.67 10.62
N LEU A 36 5.66 14.83 10.18
CA LEU A 36 6.35 16.11 10.04
C LEU A 36 5.58 17.07 9.13
N GLN A 37 5.15 16.61 7.96
CA GLN A 37 4.40 17.43 7.01
C GLN A 37 3.02 17.83 7.53
N ILE A 38 2.30 16.93 8.22
CA ILE A 38 1.01 17.26 8.84
C ILE A 38 1.18 18.38 9.87
N VAL A 39 2.20 18.30 10.73
CA VAL A 39 2.49 19.34 11.73
C VAL A 39 2.88 20.67 11.08
N GLU A 40 3.68 20.64 10.01
CA GLU A 40 4.07 21.83 9.26
C GLU A 40 2.87 22.52 8.59
N ILE A 41 1.96 21.75 7.97
CA ILE A 41 0.71 22.28 7.40
C ILE A 41 -0.14 22.97 8.46
N CYS A 42 -0.26 22.36 9.65
CA CYS A 42 -0.97 22.95 10.78
C CYS A 42 -0.33 24.26 11.27
N ARG A 43 1.02 24.33 11.30
CA ARG A 43 1.77 25.52 11.74
C ARG A 43 1.63 26.67 10.74
N ASN A 44 1.63 26.39 9.45
CA ASN A 44 1.55 27.40 8.39
C ASN A 44 0.11 27.92 8.16
N ASN A 45 -0.91 27.18 8.62
CA ASN A 45 -2.32 27.55 8.47
C ASN A 45 -2.99 27.72 9.85
N PRO A 46 -2.96 28.93 10.43
CA PRO A 46 -3.54 29.19 11.75
C PRO A 46 -5.07 29.17 11.74
N ASP A 47 -5.71 29.52 10.61
CA ASP A 47 -7.16 29.41 10.43
C ASP A 47 -7.58 27.94 10.28
N ILE A 48 -8.65 27.55 10.98
CA ILE A 48 -9.20 26.19 10.96
C ILE A 48 -9.65 25.82 9.55
N SER A 49 -10.35 26.72 8.85
CA SER A 49 -10.91 26.45 7.52
C SER A 49 -9.81 26.15 6.50
N THR A 50 -8.78 26.99 6.44
CA THR A 50 -7.64 26.81 5.52
C THR A 50 -6.80 25.59 5.89
N ARG A 51 -6.70 25.25 7.18
CA ARG A 51 -6.00 24.05 7.64
C ARG A 51 -6.72 22.78 7.22
N GLU A 52 -8.05 22.74 7.35
CA GLU A 52 -8.86 21.59 6.92
C GLU A 52 -8.65 21.30 5.43
N ASP A 53 -8.74 22.32 4.59
CA ASP A 53 -8.54 22.19 3.14
C ASP A 53 -7.12 21.69 2.80
N ALA A 54 -6.10 22.27 3.44
CA ALA A 54 -4.71 21.90 3.20
C ALA A 54 -4.37 20.48 3.66
N LEU A 55 -4.87 20.07 4.83
CA LEU A 55 -4.70 18.71 5.34
C LEU A 55 -5.43 17.69 4.46
N PHE A 56 -6.65 18.00 4.03
CA PHE A 56 -7.42 17.14 3.14
C PHE A 56 -6.70 16.93 1.80
N ALA A 57 -6.20 18.00 1.19
CA ALA A 57 -5.42 17.92 -0.05
C ALA A 57 -4.16 17.06 0.12
N TYR A 58 -3.43 17.24 1.23
CA TYR A 58 -2.24 16.47 1.55
C TYR A 58 -2.54 14.97 1.74
N LEU A 59 -3.54 14.62 2.55
CA LEU A 59 -3.92 13.22 2.79
C LEU A 59 -4.34 12.52 1.50
N MET A 60 -5.07 13.22 0.61
CA MET A 60 -5.48 12.67 -0.68
C MET A 60 -4.28 12.35 -1.57
N GLN A 61 -3.34 13.29 -1.68
CA GLN A 61 -2.09 13.07 -2.43
C GLN A 61 -1.28 11.92 -1.82
N ARG A 62 -1.24 11.84 -0.48
CA ARG A 62 -0.44 10.82 0.20
C ARG A 62 -1.03 9.42 0.04
N ARG A 63 -2.35 9.31 0.09
CA ARG A 63 -3.10 8.09 -0.22
C ARG A 63 -2.75 7.56 -1.61
N GLU A 64 -2.77 8.42 -2.63
CA GLU A 64 -2.43 8.01 -4.01
C GLU A 64 -0.98 7.48 -4.11
N GLN A 65 -0.03 8.13 -3.44
CA GLN A 65 1.38 7.68 -3.43
C GLN A 65 1.56 6.31 -2.77
N LEU A 66 0.82 6.03 -1.70
CA LEU A 66 0.87 4.73 -1.00
C LEU A 66 0.20 3.62 -1.82
N GLU A 67 -0.87 3.93 -2.54
CA GLU A 67 -1.63 2.95 -3.34
C GLU A 67 -1.00 2.67 -4.73
N LYS A 68 -0.15 3.57 -5.25
CA LYS A 68 0.43 3.49 -6.61
C LYS A 68 0.99 2.12 -6.98
N TRP A 69 1.80 1.52 -6.11
CA TRP A 69 2.45 0.22 -6.39
C TRP A 69 1.56 -0.97 -6.05
N LEU A 70 0.55 -0.76 -5.20
CA LEU A 70 -0.36 -1.81 -4.75
C LEU A 70 -1.23 -2.29 -5.93
N GLY A 71 -1.68 -1.36 -6.78
CA GLY A 71 -2.41 -1.68 -8.00
C GLY A 71 -1.60 -2.55 -8.98
N ALA A 72 -0.31 -2.28 -9.14
CA ALA A 72 0.55 -3.09 -10.01
C ALA A 72 0.67 -4.54 -9.52
N ILE A 73 0.83 -4.76 -8.21
CA ILE A 73 0.88 -6.11 -7.63
C ILE A 73 -0.45 -6.84 -7.84
N ALA A 74 -1.58 -6.14 -7.66
CA ALA A 74 -2.91 -6.71 -7.91
C ALA A 74 -3.08 -7.19 -9.35
N VAL A 75 -2.62 -6.39 -10.32
CA VAL A 75 -2.67 -6.74 -11.74
C VAL A 75 -1.80 -7.97 -12.03
N ILE A 76 -0.56 -8.01 -11.54
CA ILE A 76 0.34 -9.16 -11.73
C ILE A 76 -0.28 -10.43 -11.15
N ALA A 77 -0.83 -10.34 -9.94
CA ALA A 77 -1.48 -11.44 -9.26
C ALA A 77 -2.69 -11.98 -10.05
N ALA A 78 -3.44 -11.11 -10.74
CA ALA A 78 -4.57 -11.49 -11.56
C ALA A 78 -4.18 -12.03 -12.94
N VAL A 79 -3.12 -11.50 -13.56
CA VAL A 79 -2.70 -11.85 -14.92
C VAL A 79 -1.85 -13.12 -14.95
N ALA A 80 -1.05 -13.40 -13.92
CA ALA A 80 -0.16 -14.57 -13.90
C ALA A 80 -0.87 -15.93 -14.13
N PRO A 81 -2.03 -16.23 -13.51
CA PRO A 81 -2.78 -17.46 -13.78
C PRO A 81 -3.34 -17.51 -15.22
N LEU A 82 -3.78 -16.36 -15.73
CA LEU A 82 -4.32 -16.24 -17.08
C LEU A 82 -3.25 -16.52 -18.14
N LEU A 83 -2.01 -16.07 -17.90
CA LEU A 83 -0.87 -16.40 -18.75
C LEU A 83 -0.50 -17.90 -18.68
N GLY A 84 -0.58 -18.52 -17.50
CA GLY A 84 -0.38 -19.97 -17.36
C GLY A 84 -1.41 -20.79 -18.14
N LEU A 85 -2.68 -20.38 -18.07
CA LEU A 85 -3.78 -20.95 -18.85
C LEU A 85 -3.59 -20.73 -20.35
N LEU A 86 -3.16 -19.55 -20.78
CA LEU A 86 -2.82 -19.28 -22.17
C LEU A 86 -1.71 -20.22 -22.67
N GLY A 87 -0.72 -20.50 -21.82
CA GLY A 87 0.35 -21.46 -22.08
C GLY A 87 -0.19 -22.86 -22.33
N THR A 88 -1.18 -23.31 -21.54
CA THR A 88 -1.74 -24.66 -21.72
C THR A 88 -2.49 -24.80 -23.02
N VAL A 89 -3.29 -23.79 -23.38
CA VAL A 89 -4.02 -23.75 -24.64
C VAL A 89 -3.03 -23.79 -25.81
N SER A 90 -1.95 -23.01 -25.71
CA SER A 90 -0.90 -22.97 -26.74
C SER A 90 -0.16 -24.32 -26.88
N GLY A 91 0.21 -24.95 -25.75
CA GLY A 91 0.87 -26.26 -25.73
C GLY A 91 -0.03 -27.39 -26.26
N MET A 92 -1.32 -27.36 -25.92
CA MET A 92 -2.30 -28.30 -26.47
C MET A 92 -2.48 -28.13 -27.98
N ILE A 93 -2.53 -26.90 -28.49
CA ILE A 93 -2.57 -26.64 -29.94
C ILE A 93 -1.32 -27.21 -30.64
N HIS A 94 -0.13 -27.04 -30.04
CA HIS A 94 1.11 -27.59 -30.59
C HIS A 94 1.08 -29.12 -30.62
N THR A 95 0.64 -29.74 -29.53
CA THR A 95 0.49 -31.20 -29.40
C THR A 95 -0.45 -31.77 -30.45
N PHE A 96 -1.59 -31.13 -30.69
CA PHE A 96 -2.53 -31.55 -31.74
C PHE A 96 -1.93 -31.43 -33.15
N LYS A 97 -1.17 -30.36 -33.44
CA LYS A 97 -0.48 -30.22 -34.73
C LYS A 97 0.53 -31.33 -34.97
N LEU A 98 1.32 -31.70 -33.95
CA LEU A 98 2.25 -32.82 -34.05
C LEU A 98 1.52 -34.14 -34.34
N MET A 99 0.38 -34.39 -33.69
CA MET A 99 -0.45 -35.57 -33.95
C MET A 99 -0.97 -35.60 -35.39
N THR A 100 -1.34 -34.46 -35.98
CA THR A 100 -1.77 -34.40 -37.39
C THR A 100 -0.65 -34.64 -38.40
N LEU A 101 0.60 -34.28 -38.06
CA LEU A 101 1.75 -34.39 -38.96
C LEU A 101 2.41 -35.77 -38.91
N PHE A 102 2.58 -36.32 -37.71
CA PHE A 102 3.31 -37.58 -37.47
C PHE A 102 2.38 -38.77 -37.18
N GLY A 103 1.06 -38.54 -37.15
CA GLY A 103 0.06 -39.53 -36.76
C GLY A 103 0.00 -39.73 -35.23
N SER A 104 -1.05 -40.38 -34.75
CA SER A 104 -1.27 -40.68 -33.33
C SER A 104 -0.38 -41.81 -32.77
N GLY A 105 0.70 -42.17 -33.48
CA GLY A 105 1.50 -43.37 -33.21
C GLY A 105 2.46 -43.26 -32.03
N ASP A 106 2.91 -42.06 -31.67
CA ASP A 106 3.83 -41.84 -30.54
C ASP A 106 3.11 -41.26 -29.32
N ALA A 107 2.59 -42.17 -28.48
CA ALA A 107 1.93 -41.82 -27.23
C ALA A 107 2.86 -41.05 -26.26
N SER A 108 4.18 -41.22 -26.38
CA SER A 108 5.16 -40.50 -25.56
C SER A 108 5.24 -39.03 -25.94
N ALA A 109 5.20 -38.72 -27.25
CA ALA A 109 5.19 -37.34 -27.73
C ALA A 109 3.92 -36.58 -27.32
N VAL A 110 2.76 -37.23 -27.41
CA VAL A 110 1.47 -36.62 -27.02
C VAL A 110 1.40 -36.37 -25.52
N SER A 111 1.78 -37.36 -24.70
CA SER A 111 1.79 -37.22 -23.24
C SER A 111 2.82 -36.19 -22.76
N GLY A 112 3.97 -36.08 -23.43
CA GLY A 112 4.96 -35.04 -23.20
C GLY A 112 4.41 -33.62 -23.42
N GLY A 113 3.73 -33.38 -24.55
CA GLY A 113 3.14 -32.07 -24.86
C GLY A 113 2.01 -31.66 -23.90
N ILE A 114 1.21 -32.63 -23.43
CA ILE A 114 0.21 -32.39 -22.38
C ILE A 114 0.88 -32.06 -21.04
N SER A 115 1.92 -32.80 -20.68
CA SER A 115 2.67 -32.54 -19.45
C SER A 115 3.30 -31.15 -19.45
N GLU A 116 3.92 -30.74 -20.56
CA GLU A 116 4.50 -29.40 -20.72
C GLU A 116 3.42 -28.31 -20.60
N ALA A 117 2.26 -28.52 -21.23
CA ALA A 117 1.13 -27.62 -21.10
C ALA A 117 0.66 -27.49 -19.64
N LEU A 118 0.65 -28.55 -18.84
CA LEU A 118 0.26 -28.47 -17.43
C LEU A 118 1.28 -27.69 -16.58
N VAL A 119 2.59 -27.84 -16.87
CA VAL A 119 3.65 -27.11 -16.17
C VAL A 119 3.50 -25.60 -16.33
N THR A 120 3.04 -25.10 -17.48
CA THR A 120 2.82 -23.64 -17.63
C THR A 120 1.72 -23.09 -16.73
N THR A 121 0.66 -23.88 -16.45
CA THR A 121 -0.35 -23.49 -15.43
C THR A 121 0.26 -23.44 -14.05
N GLU A 122 1.03 -24.48 -13.71
CA GLU A 122 1.68 -24.58 -12.40
C GLU A 122 2.58 -23.35 -12.16
N LEU A 123 3.39 -22.97 -13.14
CA LEU A 123 4.24 -21.78 -13.06
C LEU A 123 3.43 -20.49 -12.89
N GLY A 124 2.30 -20.35 -13.59
CA GLY A 124 1.39 -19.21 -13.42
C GLY A 124 0.85 -19.11 -11.99
N LEU A 125 0.52 -20.24 -11.37
CA LEU A 125 0.05 -20.31 -9.98
C LEU A 125 1.18 -20.06 -8.97
N ILE A 126 2.38 -20.57 -9.22
CA ILE A 126 3.56 -20.33 -8.38
C ILE A 126 3.87 -18.84 -8.26
N VAL A 127 3.64 -18.05 -9.32
CA VAL A 127 3.80 -16.59 -9.29
C VAL A 127 2.58 -15.89 -8.67
N ALA A 128 1.37 -16.34 -8.99
CA ALA A 128 0.14 -15.68 -8.54
C ALA A 128 -0.09 -15.78 -7.03
N ILE A 129 0.16 -16.94 -6.42
CA ILE A 129 -0.11 -17.18 -5.00
C ILE A 129 0.70 -16.23 -4.10
N PRO A 130 2.04 -16.13 -4.24
CA PRO A 130 2.83 -15.17 -3.46
C PRO A 130 2.44 -13.72 -3.74
N ALA A 131 2.13 -13.37 -4.99
CA ALA A 131 1.72 -12.01 -5.35
C ALA A 131 0.39 -11.61 -4.67
N LEU A 132 -0.59 -12.53 -4.62
CA LEU A 132 -1.86 -12.31 -3.90
C LEU A 132 -1.65 -12.14 -2.40
N LEU A 133 -0.81 -12.98 -1.78
CA LEU A 133 -0.49 -12.88 -0.36
C LEU A 133 0.22 -11.56 -0.04
N LEU A 134 1.20 -11.19 -0.85
CA LEU A 134 1.93 -9.93 -0.68
C LEU A 134 1.01 -8.72 -0.84
N HIS A 135 0.14 -8.72 -1.86
CA HIS A 135 -0.87 -7.68 -2.04
C HIS A 135 -1.79 -7.57 -0.83
N ALA A 136 -2.28 -8.69 -0.29
CA ALA A 136 -3.16 -8.70 0.87
C ALA A 136 -2.47 -8.18 2.15
N MET A 137 -1.19 -8.50 2.36
CA MET A 137 -0.43 -8.00 3.50
C MET A 137 -0.10 -6.52 3.36
N LEU A 138 0.37 -6.10 2.18
CA LEU A 138 0.80 -4.73 1.92
C LEU A 138 -0.39 -3.77 1.90
N SER A 139 -1.53 -4.18 1.35
CA SER A 139 -2.77 -3.39 1.36
C SER A 139 -3.27 -3.11 2.78
N ARG A 140 -3.23 -4.12 3.65
CA ARG A 140 -3.55 -3.95 5.08
C ARG A 140 -2.60 -2.98 5.77
N TRP A 141 -1.31 -3.10 5.49
CA TRP A 141 -0.29 -2.22 6.06
C TRP A 141 -0.43 -0.76 5.59
N VAL A 142 -0.70 -0.55 4.30
CA VAL A 142 -0.97 0.77 3.72
C VAL A 142 -2.20 1.39 4.35
N LYS A 143 -3.31 0.62 4.43
CA LYS A 143 -4.54 1.09 5.06
C LYS A 143 -4.33 1.49 6.52
N GLN A 144 -3.59 0.68 7.28
CA GLN A 144 -3.28 1.00 8.67
C GLN A 144 -2.45 2.29 8.80
N ARG A 145 -1.54 2.57 7.86
CA ARG A 145 -0.79 3.84 7.81
C ARG A 145 -1.68 5.03 7.47
N GLN A 146 -2.56 4.88 6.48
CA GLN A 146 -3.53 5.93 6.11
C GLN A 146 -4.42 6.28 7.30
N GLU A 147 -4.96 5.28 8.01
CA GLU A 147 -5.78 5.48 9.21
C GLU A 147 -5.03 6.23 10.33
N GLN A 148 -3.73 5.98 10.49
CA GLN A 148 -2.88 6.69 11.46
C GLN A 148 -2.67 8.16 11.05
N GLU A 149 -2.37 8.43 9.78
CA GLU A 149 -2.18 9.78 9.25
C GLU A 149 -3.49 10.61 9.33
N GLU A 150 -4.63 10.02 8.98
CA GLU A 150 -5.95 10.64 9.08
C GLU A 150 -6.33 10.96 10.53
N ALA A 151 -6.13 10.00 11.45
CA ALA A 151 -6.42 10.22 12.86
C ALA A 151 -5.57 11.36 13.46
N LEU A 152 -4.29 11.45 13.07
CA LEU A 152 -3.41 12.53 13.49
C LEU A 152 -3.88 13.88 12.94
N ALA A 153 -4.16 13.97 11.63
CA ALA A 153 -4.64 15.18 10.98
C ALA A 153 -5.94 15.70 11.64
N ILE A 154 -6.92 14.82 11.88
CA ILE A 154 -8.17 15.19 12.56
C ILE A 154 -7.89 15.70 13.98
N SER A 155 -7.02 15.02 14.72
CA SER A 155 -6.70 15.40 16.11
C SER A 155 -6.02 16.78 16.22
N LEU A 156 -5.16 17.12 15.25
CA LEU A 156 -4.47 18.41 15.18
C LEU A 156 -5.36 19.53 14.64
N CYS A 157 -6.32 19.20 13.77
CA CYS A 157 -7.29 20.16 13.27
C CYS A 157 -8.21 20.67 14.40
N GLN A 158 -8.66 19.75 15.27
CA GLN A 158 -9.53 20.08 16.41
C GLN A 158 -8.82 20.86 17.53
N MET A 159 -7.49 21.02 17.46
CA MET A 159 -6.73 21.73 18.47
C MET A 159 -6.73 23.24 18.19
N PRO A 160 -7.26 24.08 19.10
CA PRO A 160 -7.13 25.52 18.97
C PRO A 160 -5.66 25.90 19.15
N LEU A 161 -5.01 26.36 18.07
CA LEU A 161 -3.63 26.91 18.11
C LEU A 161 -3.62 28.31 18.74
N ASN A 162 -4.21 28.48 19.92
CA ASN A 162 -4.33 29.77 20.58
C ASN A 162 -3.78 29.70 22.01
N ALA A 163 -2.46 29.58 22.15
CA ALA A 163 -1.77 29.69 23.44
C ALA A 163 -0.28 30.09 23.33
N ALA A 164 0.16 30.74 22.26
CA ALA A 164 1.56 31.19 22.12
C ALA A 164 1.73 32.70 21.81
N ARG A 165 0.68 33.52 21.97
CA ARG A 165 0.75 34.98 21.75
C ARG A 165 0.18 35.84 22.88
N SER A 166 -0.17 35.27 24.03
CA SER A 166 -0.69 36.02 25.21
C SER A 166 0.24 35.86 26.41
N GLY A 167 1.43 36.41 26.33
CA GLY A 167 2.44 36.36 27.40
C GLY A 167 3.71 37.08 26.99
N GLY A 168 3.58 38.37 26.74
CA GLY A 168 4.67 39.26 26.34
C GLY A 168 4.16 40.69 26.37
N ASP A 169 3.77 41.11 27.58
CA ASP A 169 3.78 42.53 27.97
C ASP A 169 5.21 43.09 27.85
#